data_AF-A0A7W0RJ30-F1
#
_entry.id   AF-A0A7W0RJ30-F1
#
_cell.length_a   1.000
_cell.length_b   1.000
_cell.length_c   1.000
_cell.angle_alpha   90.00
_cell.angle_beta   90.00
_cell.angle_gamma   90.00
#
_symmetry.space_group_name_H-M   'P 1'
#
loop_
_entity.id
_entity.type
_entity.pdbx_description
1 polymer ?
#
loop_
_entity_poly.entity_id
_entity_poly.type
_entity_poly.pdbx_seq_one_letter_code
_entity_poly.pdbx_strand_id
1 'polypeptide(L)'
;MSSLLLLTNDLQPSVEVLPALTLLPDHVRVLPAEAAVLVDAPDCDAVLVDGRHDLAAARDFCRLIRATGVDVPVLLIVTEGGLSVVAA
;
A
#
# COMPACT_ATOMS: atom_id res chain seq x y z
N MET A 1 -4.02 18.62 -1.65
CA MET A 1 -4.14 17.74 -0.47
C MET A 1 -4.70 16.43 -0.98
N SER A 2 -3.84 15.41 -1.05
CA SER A 2 -4.26 14.10 -1.55
C SER A 2 -4.69 13.18 -0.40
N SER A 3 -5.56 12.22 -0.72
CA SER A 3 -5.99 11.13 0.15
C SER A 3 -5.25 9.86 -0.28
N LEU A 4 -4.42 9.30 0.60
CA LEU A 4 -3.64 8.10 0.35
C LEU A 4 -4.17 6.96 1.20
N LEU A 5 -4.38 5.80 0.58
CA LEU A 5 -4.77 4.58 1.27
C LEU A 5 -3.55 3.68 1.45
N LEU A 6 -3.07 3.52 2.68
CA LEU A 6 -2.00 2.59 3.02
C LEU A 6 -2.56 1.23 3.47
N LEU A 7 -2.22 0.19 2.73
CA LEU A 7 -2.57 -1.20 3.02
C LEU A 7 -1.34 -1.91 3.59
N THR A 8 -1.39 -2.29 4.86
CA THR A 8 -0.29 -2.99 5.55
C THR A 8 -0.81 -4.04 6.53
N ASN A 9 -0.09 -5.15 6.64
CA ASN A 9 -0.31 -6.17 7.67
C ASN A 9 0.66 -6.02 8.85
N ASP A 10 1.46 -4.96 8.85
CA ASP A 10 2.36 -4.67 9.96
C ASP A 10 1.55 -4.31 11.21
N LEU A 11 1.95 -4.91 12.33
CA LEU A 11 1.37 -4.64 13.65
C LEU A 11 2.01 -3.40 14.30
N GLN A 12 3.14 -2.94 13.74
CA GLN A 12 3.82 -1.73 14.16
C GLN A 12 3.09 -0.47 13.66
N PRO A 13 3.38 0.73 14.22
CA PRO A 13 2.79 1.97 13.77
C PRO A 13 3.01 2.20 12.27
N SER A 14 2.00 2.63 11.54
CA SER A 14 2.08 2.90 10.09
C SER A 14 3.15 3.91 9.69
N VAL A 15 3.55 4.78 10.63
CA VAL A 15 4.70 5.69 10.45
C VAL A 15 6.00 4.92 10.18
N GLU A 16 6.13 3.66 10.59
CA GLU A 16 7.30 2.85 10.27
C GLU A 16 7.30 2.33 8.83
N VAL A 17 6.13 2.30 8.17
CA VAL A 17 6.00 1.84 6.78
C VAL A 17 6.61 2.83 5.81
N LEU A 18 6.21 4.10 5.92
CA LEU A 18 6.74 5.18 5.09
C LEU A 18 6.79 6.49 5.90
N PRO A 19 7.79 6.66 6.78
CA PRO A 19 7.85 7.76 7.74
C PRO A 19 7.75 9.15 7.09
N ALA A 20 8.29 9.30 5.88
CA ALA A 20 8.29 10.54 5.13
C ALA A 20 6.87 11.09 4.86
N LEU A 21 5.83 10.25 4.83
CA LEU A 21 4.45 10.72 4.67
C LEU A 21 4.00 11.65 5.80
N THR A 22 4.57 11.51 7.01
CA THR A 22 4.27 12.41 8.14
C THR A 22 4.77 13.84 7.93
N LEU A 23 5.68 14.04 6.97
CA LEU A 23 6.23 15.34 6.62
C LEU A 23 5.45 16.01 5.47
N LEU A 24 4.53 15.28 4.84
CA LEU A 24 3.72 15.76 3.74
C LEU A 24 2.35 16.20 4.26
N PRO A 25 1.71 17.19 3.61
CA PRO A 25 0.38 17.65 4.02
C PRO A 25 -0.73 16.66 3.68
N ASP A 26 -0.43 15.50 3.08
CA ASP A 26 -1.42 14.54 2.58
C ASP A 26 -2.08 13.73 3.71
N HIS A 27 -3.33 13.30 3.49
CA HIS A 27 -4.06 12.47 4.44
C HIS A 27 -3.79 11.00 4.16
N VAL A 28 -3.25 10.28 5.14
CA VAL A 28 -3.01 8.84 5.03
C VAL A 28 -4.00 8.07 5.88
N ARG A 29 -4.86 7.27 5.24
CA ARG A 29 -5.70 6.30 5.94
C ARG A 29 -5.05 4.93 5.86
N VAL A 30 -4.95 4.25 7.00
CA VAL A 30 -4.30 2.94 7.12
C VAL A 30 -5.38 1.88 7.27
N LEU A 31 -5.26 0.80 6.51
CA LEU A 31 -6.15 -0.35 6.53
C LEU A 31 -5.33 -1.66 6.42
N PRO A 32 -5.86 -2.80 6.91
CA PRO A 32 -5.20 -4.08 6.72
C PRO A 32 -5.14 -4.45 5.23
N ALA A 33 -4.07 -5.14 4.82
CA ALA A 33 -3.92 -5.66 3.46
C ALA A 33 -4.72 -6.96 3.27
N GLU A 34 -6.05 -6.83 3.38
CA GLU A 34 -7.02 -7.92 3.30
C GLU A 34 -8.08 -7.64 2.24
N ALA A 35 -8.51 -8.68 1.51
CA ALA A 35 -9.44 -8.53 0.40
C ALA A 35 -10.81 -7.98 0.84
N ALA A 36 -11.28 -8.32 2.04
CA ALA A 36 -12.56 -7.84 2.57
C ALA A 36 -12.56 -6.31 2.74
N VAL A 37 -11.40 -5.72 3.03
CA VAL A 37 -11.28 -4.28 3.27
C VAL A 37 -11.37 -3.47 1.97
N LEU A 38 -11.08 -4.09 0.83
CA LEU A 38 -11.16 -3.45 -0.48
C LEU A 38 -12.61 -3.22 -0.94
N VAL A 39 -13.57 -3.97 -0.41
CA VAL A 39 -14.99 -3.85 -0.77
C VAL A 39 -15.55 -2.50 -0.29
N ASP A 40 -15.17 -2.09 0.92
CA ASP A 40 -15.63 -0.86 1.58
C ASP A 40 -14.48 0.15 1.74
N ALA A 41 -13.47 0.06 0.87
CA ALA A 41 -12.36 1.00 0.87
C ALA A 41 -12.88 2.41 0.52
N PRO A 42 -12.37 3.46 1.20
CA PRO A 42 -12.72 4.83 0.85
C PRO A 42 -12.17 5.21 -0.52
N ASP A 43 -12.79 6.23 -1.12
CA ASP A 43 -12.17 6.95 -2.22
C ASP A 43 -10.80 7.52 -1.79
N CYS A 44 -9.80 7.35 -2.64
CA CYS A 44 -8.44 7.84 -2.44
C CYS A 44 -7.81 8.20 -3.79
N ASP A 45 -6.75 9.00 -3.78
CA ASP A 45 -6.01 9.42 -4.97
C ASP A 45 -4.92 8.41 -5.36
N ALA A 46 -4.47 7.58 -4.42
CA ALA A 46 -3.55 6.47 -4.66
C ALA A 46 -3.61 5.43 -3.52
N VAL A 47 -3.29 4.19 -3.88
CA VAL A 47 -3.16 3.05 -2.95
C VAL A 47 -1.68 2.74 -2.76
N LEU A 48 -1.23 2.71 -1.52
CA LEU A 48 0.10 2.28 -1.12
C LEU A 48 0.00 0.87 -0.54
N VAL A 49 0.81 -0.06 -1.03
CA VAL A 49 0.84 -1.46 -0.56
C VAL A 49 2.17 -1.75 0.12
N ASP A 50 2.13 -2.16 1.39
CA ASP A 50 3.31 -2.55 2.14
C ASP A 50 3.82 -3.93 1.71
N GLY A 51 4.96 -3.96 1.03
CA GLY A 51 5.68 -5.17 0.63
C GLY A 51 7.02 -5.33 1.33
N ARG A 52 7.28 -4.61 2.44
CA ARG A 52 8.59 -4.62 3.12
C ARG A 52 8.97 -5.99 3.71
N HIS A 53 7.98 -6.79 4.11
CA HIS A 53 8.19 -8.07 4.82
C HIS A 53 7.85 -9.31 3.99
N ASP A 54 6.85 -9.22 3.10
CA ASP A 54 6.44 -10.34 2.24
C ASP A 54 6.08 -9.83 0.84
N LEU A 55 7.05 -9.87 -0.05
CA LEU A 55 6.90 -9.39 -1.43
C LEU A 55 5.99 -10.30 -2.26
N ALA A 56 5.92 -11.60 -1.96
CA ALA A 56 5.08 -12.54 -2.69
C ALA A 56 3.60 -12.28 -2.37
N ALA A 57 3.27 -12.14 -1.08
CA ALA A 57 1.92 -11.76 -0.65
C ALA A 57 1.53 -10.38 -1.19
N ALA A 58 2.43 -9.38 -1.11
CA ALA A 58 2.17 -8.05 -1.64
C ALA A 58 1.91 -8.05 -3.16
N ARG A 59 2.65 -8.84 -3.94
CA ARG A 59 2.42 -9.01 -5.39
C ARG A 59 1.02 -9.57 -5.66
N ASP A 60 0.64 -10.62 -4.95
CA ASP A 60 -0.65 -11.28 -5.16
C ASP A 60 -1.80 -10.37 -4.74
N PHE A 61 -1.61 -9.56 -3.69
CA PHE A 61 -2.55 -8.54 -3.27
C PHE A 61 -2.66 -7.38 -4.29
N CYS A 62 -1.55 -6.88 -4.83
CA CYS A 62 -1.55 -5.90 -5.92
C CYS A 62 -2.32 -6.41 -7.16
N ARG A 63 -2.21 -7.71 -7.48
CA ARG A 63 -2.99 -8.33 -8.57
C ARG A 63 -4.48 -8.35 -8.25
N LEU A 64 -4.84 -8.67 -7.01
CA LEU A 64 -6.22 -8.66 -6.54
C LEU A 64 -6.83 -7.24 -6.63
N ILE A 65 -6.13 -6.22 -6.12
CA ILE A 65 -6.56 -4.81 -6.22
C ILE A 65 -6.80 -4.41 -7.68
N ARG A 66 -5.91 -4.80 -8.60
CA ARG A 66 -6.11 -4.51 -10.02
C ARG A 66 -7.32 -5.25 -10.61
N ALA A 67 -7.59 -6.47 -10.15
CA ALA A 67 -8.73 -7.26 -10.60
C ALA A 67 -10.08 -6.68 -10.13
N THR A 68 -10.12 -5.90 -9.05
CA THR A 68 -11.35 -5.20 -8.61
C THR A 68 -11.67 -3.97 -9.45
N GLY A 69 -10.81 -3.59 -10.41
CA GLY A 69 -11.05 -2.46 -11.30
C GLY A 69 -10.69 -1.11 -10.70
N VAL A 70 -9.87 -1.06 -9.65
CA VAL A 70 -9.30 0.19 -9.11
C VAL A 70 -8.60 0.96 -10.24
N ASP A 71 -9.01 2.20 -10.43
CA ASP A 71 -8.54 3.11 -11.49
C ASP A 71 -7.44 4.08 -11.01
N VAL A 72 -7.23 4.16 -9.70
CA VAL A 72 -6.17 4.98 -9.11
C VAL A 72 -4.82 4.25 -9.07
N PRO A 73 -3.68 4.98 -9.03
CA PRO A 73 -2.36 4.37 -8.97
C PRO A 73 -2.18 3.45 -7.75
N VAL A 74 -1.61 2.26 -8.00
CA VAL A 74 -1.18 1.33 -6.97
C VAL A 74 0.34 1.38 -6.88
N LEU A 75 0.86 1.84 -5.74
CA LEU A 75 2.28 2.02 -5.46
C LEU A 75 2.75 0.99 -4.44
N LEU A 76 3.73 0.18 -4.81
CA LEU A 76 4.32 -0.81 -3.92
C LEU A 76 5.46 -0.19 -3.10
N ILE A 77 5.42 -0.38 -1.78
CA ILE A 77 6.49 0.00 -0.86
C ILE A 77 7.38 -1.22 -0.64
N VAL A 78 8.67 -1.07 -0.95
CA VAL A 78 9.68 -2.11 -0.74
C VAL A 78 10.90 -1.53 -0.05
N THR A 79 11.66 -2.39 0.61
CA THR A 79 13.02 -2.07 1.03
C THR A 79 13.99 -2.20 -0.17
N GLU A 80 15.22 -1.77 0.02
CA GLU A 80 16.28 -1.78 -1.00
C GLU A 80 16.50 -3.18 -1.57
N GLY A 81 16.42 -4.22 -0.72
CA GLY A 81 16.52 -5.61 -1.15
C GLY A 81 15.38 -6.03 -2.08
N GLY A 82 14.14 -5.59 -1.78
CA GLY A 82 12.96 -5.88 -2.61
C GLY A 82 13.00 -5.20 -3.98
N LEU A 83 13.62 -4.01 -4.07
CA LEU A 83 13.76 -3.29 -5.34
C LEU A 83 14.52 -4.09 -6.39
N SER A 84 15.55 -4.84 -5.99
CA SER A 84 16.32 -5.72 -6.89
C SER A 84 15.48 -6.84 -7.52
N VAL A 85 14.44 -7.29 -6.82
CA VAL A 85 13.53 -8.36 -7.28
C VAL A 85 12.46 -7.79 -8.21
N VAL A 86 11.97 -6.58 -7.95
CA VAL A 86 10.90 -5.95 -8.73
C VAL A 86 11.42 -5.37 -10.06
N ALA A 87 12.67 -4.93 -10.10
CA ALA A 87 13.29 -4.33 -11.29
C ALA A 87 13.82 -5.37 -12.31
N ALA A 88 13.75 -6.66 -12.00
CA ALA A 88 14.20 -7.77 -12.85
C ALA A 88 13.09 -8.27 -13.79
#